data_AF-A0A946DCS3-F1
#
_entry.id   AF-A0A946DCS3-F1
#
_cell.length_a   1.000
_cell.length_b   1.000
_cell.length_c   1.000
_cell.angle_alpha   90.00
_cell.angle_beta   90.00
_cell.angle_gamma   90.00
#
_symmetry.space_group_name_H-M   'P 1'
#
loop_
_entity.id
_entity.type
_entity.pdbx_description
1 polymer ?
#
loop_
_entity_poly.entity_id
_entity_poly.type
_entity_poly.pdbx_seq_one_letter_code
_entity_poly.pdbx_strand_id
1 'polypeptide(L)' 'MPKILKEPKVLTDFNNDAVCILPIGFDLTDDKWNKIWELHEKLNRFMGHEELLELFPDDESLKPKKLKPKAPK' A
#
# COMPACT_ATOMS: atom_id res chain seq x y z
N MET A 1 1.93 18.21 2.76
CA MET A 1 3.18 17.56 3.24
C MET A 1 3.18 16.15 2.68
N PRO A 2 4.09 15.76 1.76
CA PRO A 2 4.12 14.38 1.28
C PRO A 2 4.59 13.49 2.44
N LYS A 3 3.66 12.74 3.03
CA LYS A 3 3.95 11.81 4.14
C LYS A 3 4.33 10.47 3.53
N ILE A 4 5.47 10.45 2.85
CA ILE A 4 6.09 9.21 2.44
C ILE A 4 6.30 8.36 3.69
N LEU A 5 5.80 7.13 3.67
CA LEU A 5 5.91 6.22 4.79
C LEU A 5 7.38 5.82 4.99
N LYS A 6 7.92 6.10 6.18
CA LYS A 6 9.28 5.66 6.55
C LYS A 6 9.34 4.20 7.00
N GLU A 7 8.18 3.66 7.37
CA GLU A 7 7.98 2.33 7.93
C GLU A 7 6.67 1.78 7.36
N PRO A 8 6.52 0.45 7.19
CA PRO A 8 5.29 -0.11 6.69
C PRO A 8 4.17 0.13 7.70
N LYS A 9 2.97 0.44 7.21
CA LYS A 9 1.82 0.69 8.07
C LYS A 9 0.62 -0.13 7.63
N VAL A 10 -0.15 -0.58 8.61
CA VAL A 10 -1.46 -1.18 8.38
C VAL A 10 -2.49 -0.06 8.39
N LEU A 11 -3.31 0.00 7.35
CA LEU A 11 -4.51 0.82 7.34
C LEU A 11 -5.65 -0.04 7.88
N THR A 12 -6.39 0.49 8.85
CA THR A 12 -7.56 -0.15 9.44
C THR A 12 -8.79 0.72 9.26
N ASP A 13 -9.96 0.11 9.24
CA ASP A 13 -11.23 0.81 9.26
C ASP A 13 -11.63 1.25 10.68
N PHE A 14 -12.80 1.88 10.78
CA PHE A 14 -13.36 2.33 12.05
C PHE A 14 -13.61 1.17 13.03
N ASN A 15 -13.87 -0.04 12.54
CA ASN A 15 -14.07 -1.25 13.35
C ASN A 15 -12.76 -1.94 13.75
N ASN A 16 -11.60 -1.41 13.34
CA ASN A 16 -10.27 -2.02 13.45
C ASN A 16 -10.04 -3.23 12.55
N ASP A 17 -10.88 -3.44 11.53
CA ASP A 17 -10.61 -4.42 10.49
C ASP A 17 -9.48 -3.92 9.58
N ALA A 18 -8.59 -4.84 9.21
CA ALA A 18 -7.47 -4.53 8.33
C ALA A 18 -7.98 -4.25 6.92
N VAL A 19 -7.69 -3.04 6.42
CA VAL A 19 -8.03 -2.59 5.07
C VAL A 19 -6.91 -3.00 4.11
N CYS A 20 -5.67 -2.57 4.38
CA CYS A 20 -4.52 -2.90 3.55
C CYS A 20 -3.20 -2.66 4.29
N ILE A 21 -2.09 -3.15 3.71
CA ILE A 21 -0.73 -2.88 4.21
C ILE A 21 -0.01 -1.97 3.23
N LEU A 22 0.38 -0.79 3.70
CA LEU A 22 1.12 0.20 2.92
C LEU A 22 2.63 -0.03 3.11
N PRO A 23 3.41 -0.23 2.02
CA PRO A 23 4.84 -0.46 2.11
C PRO A 23 5.60 0.82 2.44
N ILE A 24 6.86 0.66 2.85
CA ILE A 24 7.81 1.77 3.03
C ILE A 24 7.98 2.48 1.68
N GLY A 25 8.02 3.81 1.71
CA GLY A 25 8.17 4.64 0.52
C GLY A 25 6.83 5.00 -0.13
N PHE A 26 5.72 4.35 0.28
CA PHE A 26 4.41 4.67 -0.27
C PHE A 26 4.03 6.10 0.11
N ASP A 27 3.74 6.91 -0.91
CA ASP A 27 3.30 8.29 -0.75
C ASP A 27 1.79 8.31 -0.63
N LEU A 28 1.29 8.47 0.60
CA LEU A 28 -0.14 8.48 0.90
C LEU A 28 -0.71 9.89 0.75
N THR A 29 -1.14 10.22 -0.47
CA THR A 29 -1.83 11.47 -0.81
C THR A 29 -3.33 11.34 -0.62
N ASP A 30 -4.05 12.47 -0.53
CA ASP A 30 -5.51 12.50 -0.43
C ASP A 30 -6.20 11.77 -1.60
N ASP A 31 -5.67 11.87 -2.83
CA ASP A 31 -6.19 11.13 -3.99
C ASP A 31 -6.08 9.61 -3.81
N LYS A 32 -4.91 9.12 -3.39
CA LYS A 32 -4.70 7.69 -3.16
C LYS A 32 -5.50 7.20 -1.96
N TRP A 33 -5.61 8.02 -0.92
CA TRP A 33 -6.45 7.74 0.24
C TRP A 33 -7.90 7.48 -0.20
N ASN A 34 -8.49 8.38 -0.98
CA ASN A 34 -9.85 8.20 -1.49
C ASN A 34 -10.01 6.94 -2.33
N LYS A 35 -9.07 6.68 -3.26
CA LYS A 35 -9.09 5.47 -4.10
C LYS A 35 -9.02 4.17 -3.30
N ILE A 36 -8.18 4.13 -2.25
CA ILE A 36 -8.08 2.96 -1.36
C ILE A 36 -9.43 2.71 -0.69
N TRP A 37 -10.09 3.76 -0.18
CA TRP A 37 -11.41 3.63 0.44
C TRP A 37 -12.49 3.21 -0.56
N GLU A 38 -12.53 3.80 -1.75
CA GLU A 38 -13.49 3.40 -2.80
C GLU A 38 -13.35 1.92 -3.18
N LEU A 39 -12.11 1.43 -3.32
CA LEU A 39 -11.86 0.02 -3.61
C LEU A 39 -12.23 -0.88 -2.42
N HIS A 40 -11.90 -0.46 -1.20
CA HIS A 40 -12.26 -1.19 0.01
C HIS A 40 -13.78 -1.32 0.17
N GLU A 41 -14.54 -0.24 -0.03
CA GLU A 41 -16.01 -0.27 0.05
C GLU A 41 -16.61 -1.17 -1.04
N LYS A 42 -16.00 -1.21 -2.23
CA LYS A 42 -16.45 -2.07 -3.34
C LYS A 42 -16.19 -3.55 -3.08
N LEU A 43 -15.03 -3.90 -2.53
CA LEU A 43 -14.64 -5.28 -2.29
C LEU A 43 -15.14 -5.81 -0.93
N ASN A 44 -15.32 -4.92 0.04
CA ASN A 44 -15.67 -5.18 1.43
C ASN A 44 -14.81 -6.28 2.08
N ARG A 45 -13.50 -6.27 1.78
CA ARG A 45 -12.50 -7.23 2.26
C ARG A 45 -11.11 -6.58 2.30
N PHE A 46 -10.18 -7.25 2.98
CA PHE A 46 -8.77 -6.88 2.99
C PHE A 46 -8.18 -6.82 1.56
N MET A 47 -7.53 -5.71 1.24
CA MET A 47 -6.78 -5.49 0.00
C MET A 47 -5.32 -5.88 0.19
N GLY A 48 -4.92 -6.91 -0.55
CA GLY A 48 -3.55 -7.37 -0.61
C GLY A 48 -2.65 -6.48 -1.47
N HIS A 49 -1.41 -6.94 -1.64
CA HIS A 49 -0.42 -6.26 -2.47
C HIS A 49 -0.83 -6.16 -3.94
N GLU A 50 -1.46 -7.20 -4.49
CA GLU A 50 -1.90 -7.25 -5.88
C GLU A 50 -2.96 -6.17 -6.16
N GLU A 51 -3.99 -6.07 -5.32
CA GLU A 51 -5.04 -5.05 -5.45
C GLU A 51 -4.46 -3.63 -5.36
N LEU A 52 -3.48 -3.41 -4.47
CA LEU A 52 -2.78 -2.12 -4.38
C LEU A 52 -1.95 -1.84 -5.64
N LEU A 53 -1.32 -2.85 -6.23
CA LEU A 53 -0.55 -2.71 -7.48
C LEU A 53 -1.48 -2.44 -8.68
N GLU A 54 -2.67 -3.05 -8.71
CA GLU A 54 -3.69 -2.75 -9.70
C GLU A 54 -4.25 -1.33 -9.55
N LEU A 55 -4.42 -0.86 -8.32
CA LEU A 55 -4.90 0.49 -8.02
C LEU A 55 -3.84 1.56 -8.31
N PHE A 56 -2.56 1.24 -8.08
CA PHE A 56 -1.42 2.14 -8.24
C PHE A 56 -0.27 1.48 -9.03
N PRO A 57 -0.45 1.19 -10.33
CA PRO A 57 0.54 0.48 -11.13
C PRO A 57 1.84 1.29 -11.33
N ASP A 58 1.75 2.60 -11.25
CA ASP A 58 2.89 3.51 -11.36
C ASP A 58 3.72 3.63 -10.08
N ASP A 59 3.21 3.20 -8.92
CA ASP A 59 3.89 3.39 -7.64
C ASP A 59 5.09 2.46 -7.49
N GLU A 60 6.29 3.02 -7.48
CA GLU A 60 7.53 2.26 -7.35
C GLU A 60 7.68 1.55 -6.00
N SER A 61 6.95 1.99 -4.97
CA SER A 61 6.99 1.38 -3.63
C SER A 61 6.24 0.06 -3.57
N LEU A 62 5.27 -0.13 -4.48
CA LEU A 62 4.52 -1.37 -4.65
C LEU A 62 5.17 -2.30 -5.66
N LYS A 63 6.08 -1.81 -6.50
CA LYS A 63 6.82 -2.70 -7.39
C LYS A 63 7.75 -3.58 -6.56
N PRO A 64 7.83 -4.89 -6.85
CA PRO A 64 8.80 -5.75 -6.20
C PRO A 64 10.19 -5.18 -6.51
N LYS A 65 10.82 -4.53 -5.53
CA LYS A 65 12.25 -4.26 -5.59
C LYS A 65 12.88 -5.63 -5.76
N LYS A 66 13.42 -5.90 -6.96
CA LYS A 66 14.32 -7.02 -7.18
C LYS A 66 15.44 -6.87 -6.15
N LEU A 67 15.29 -7.54 -5.02
CA LEU A 67 16.35 -7.74 -4.06
C LEU A 67 17.42 -8.45 -4.87
N LYS A 68 18.44 -7.72 -5.31
CA LYS A 68 19.66 -8.37 -5.76
C LYS A 68 20.07 -9.23 -4.58
N PRO A 69 20.14 -10.57 -4.71
CA PRO A 69 20.56 -11.40 -3.60
C PRO A 69 21.90 -10.85 -3.11
N LYS A 70 21.96 -10.46 -1.83
CA LYS A 70 23.22 -10.12 -1.20
C LYS A 70 24.10 -11.35 -1.36
N ALA A 71 25.15 -11.23 -2.15
CA ALA A 71 26.17 -12.27 -2.27
C ALA A 71 26.64 -12.62 -0.84
N PRO A 72 26.64 -13.90 -0.44
CA PRO A 72 27.28 -14.29 0.81
C PRO A 72 28.77 -13.92 0.71
N LYS A 73 29.26 -13.25 1.76
CA LYS A 73 30.66 -12.84 1.92
C LYS A 73 31.51 -14.02 2.37
#